data_AF-A0A3D1RPK8-F1
#
_entry.id   AF-A0A3D1RPK8-F1
#
_cell.length_a   1.000
_cell.length_b   1.000
_cell.length_c   1.000
_cell.angle_alpha   90.00
_cell.angle_beta   90.00
_cell.angle_gamma   90.00
#
_symmetry.space_group_name_H-M   'P 1'
#
loop_
_entity.id
_entity.type
_entity.pdbx_description
1 polymer ?
#
loop_
_entity_poly.entity_id
_entity_poly.type
_entity_poly.pdbx_seq_one_letter_code
_entity_poly.pdbx_strand_id
1 'polypeptide(L)' 'MNAPRAIGDIKRDLESFVGSKIRLKANRGRNRIIEKEGVLESIYPNIFVVKLDERKVE' A
#
# COMPACT_ATOMS: atom_id res chain seq x y z
N MET A 1 -6.23 21.60 12.73
CA MET A 1 -7.30 20.61 12.52
C MET A 1 -6.89 19.73 11.34
N ASN A 2 -6.60 18.44 11.54
CA ASN A 2 -6.40 17.51 10.43
C ASN A 2 -7.78 17.10 9.93
N ALA A 3 -8.25 17.76 8.87
CA ALA A 3 -9.42 17.29 8.15
C ALA A 3 -9.15 15.87 7.61
N PRO A 4 -10.14 14.96 7.59
CA PRO A 4 -9.97 13.66 6.96
C PRO A 4 -9.57 13.89 5.50
N ARG A 5 -8.40 13.36 5.10
CA ARG A 5 -7.98 13.38 3.70
C ARG A 5 -9.05 12.74 2.85
N ALA A 6 -9.43 13.39 1.75
CA ALA A 6 -10.35 12.80 0.82
C ALA A 6 -9.69 11.59 0.15
N ILE A 7 -10.47 10.54 -0.12
CA ILE A 7 -9.99 9.32 -0.80
C ILE A 7 -9.35 9.69 -2.16
N GLY A 8 -9.84 10.74 -2.82
CA GLY A 8 -9.29 11.25 -4.07
C GLY A 8 -7.85 11.77 -3.96
N ASP A 9 -7.46 12.34 -2.83
CA ASP A 9 -6.08 12.81 -2.61
C ASP A 9 -5.13 11.63 -2.43
N ILE A 10 -5.58 10.59 -1.70
CA ILE A 10 -4.82 9.34 -1.53
C ILE A 10 -4.56 8.69 -2.90
N LYS A 11 -5.57 8.70 -3.78
CA LYS A 11 -5.41 8.17 -5.14
C LYS A 11 -4.36 8.95 -5.93
N ARG A 12 -4.43 10.28 -5.96
CA ARG A 12 -3.47 11.13 -6.68
C ARG A 12 -2.04 10.94 -6.20
N ASP A 13 -1.86 10.82 -4.89
CA ASP A 13 -0.56 10.53 -4.30
C ASP A 13 -0.06 9.17 -4.83
N LEU A 14 -0.88 8.13 -4.72
CA LEU A 14 -0.53 6.77 -5.17
C LEU A 14 -0.24 6.69 -6.67
N GLU A 15 -0.96 7.41 -7.53
CA GLU A 15 -0.74 7.44 -8.99
C GLU A 15 0.71 7.83 -9.34
N SER A 16 1.33 8.71 -8.55
CA SER A 16 2.72 9.12 -8.75
C SER A 16 3.75 8.07 -8.32
N PHE A 17 3.32 7.06 -7.56
CA PHE A 17 4.18 5.99 -7.05
C PHE A 17 4.01 4.66 -7.79
N VAL A 18 3.23 4.61 -8.88
CA VAL A 18 3.12 3.41 -9.72
C VAL A 18 4.49 3.04 -10.28
N GLY A 19 4.88 1.78 -10.14
CA GLY A 19 6.21 1.27 -10.49
C GLY A 19 7.29 1.49 -9.44
N SER A 20 6.99 2.22 -8.35
CA SER A 20 7.93 2.45 -7.26
C SER A 20 7.88 1.36 -6.19
N LYS A 21 9.01 1.15 -5.51
CA LYS A 21 9.06 0.32 -4.30
C LYS A 21 8.33 1.00 -3.16
N ILE A 22 7.44 0.27 -2.50
CA ILE A 22 6.65 0.71 -1.36
C ILE A 22 6.76 -0.28 -0.21
N ARG A 23 6.59 0.23 1.01
CA ARG A 23 6.53 -0.56 2.24
C ARG A 23 5.09 -0.58 2.74
N LEU A 24 4.53 -1.77 2.86
CA LEU A 24 3.19 -2.03 3.35
C LEU A 24 3.24 -2.42 4.81
N LYS A 25 2.41 -1.76 5.62
CA LYS A 25 2.21 -2.07 7.04
C LYS A 25 0.77 -2.51 7.25
N ALA A 26 0.55 -3.80 7.51
CA ALA A 26 -0.76 -4.38 7.73
C ALA A 26 -0.93 -4.79 9.19
N ASN A 27 -2.02 -4.34 9.83
CA ASN A 27 -2.37 -4.77 11.19
C ASN A 27 -3.15 -6.09 11.11
N ARG A 28 -2.54 -7.20 11.54
CA ARG A 28 -3.14 -8.54 11.48
C ARG A 28 -3.85 -8.95 12.77
N GLY A 29 -3.90 -8.08 13.79
CA GLY A 29 -4.57 -8.33 15.06
C GLY A 29 -4.00 -7.50 16.23
N ARG A 30 -4.41 -7.81 17.45
CA ARG A 30 -3.90 -7.16 18.68
C ARG A 30 -2.40 -7.41 18.80
N ASN A 31 -1.61 -6.34 18.79
CA ASN A 31 -0.14 -6.36 18.84
C ASN A 31 0.55 -7.16 17.71
N ARG A 32 -0.10 -7.38 16.56
CA ARG A 32 0.52 -8.04 15.40
C ARG A 32 0.49 -7.11 14.19
N ILE A 33 1.67 -6.61 13.82
CA ILE A 33 1.89 -5.77 12.65
C ILE A 33 2.79 -6.54 11.71
N ILE A 34 2.39 -6.64 10.45
CA ILE A 34 3.17 -7.22 9.38
C ILE A 34 3.69 -6.06 8.53
N GLU A 35 5.00 -6.07 8.29
CA GLU A 35 5.64 -5.14 7.37
C GLU A 35 6.21 -5.91 6.20
N LYS A 36 5.88 -5.49 4.97
CA LYS A 36 6.32 -6.11 3.74
C LYS A 36 6.73 -5.06 2.73
N GLU A 37 7.63 -5.43 1.83
CA GLU A 37 8.06 -4.58 0.73
C GLU A 37 7.56 -5.15 -0.60
N GLY A 38 7.26 -4.26 -1.52
CA GLY A 38 6.76 -4.62 -2.84
C GLY A 38 6.78 -3.45 -3.80
N VAL A 39 6.33 -3.67 -5.02
CA VAL A 39 6.19 -2.64 -6.05
C VAL A 39 4.72 -2.38 -6.30
N LEU A 40 4.33 -1.10 -6.32
CA LEU A 40 2.97 -0.71 -6.69
C LEU A 40 2.77 -0.96 -8.19
N GLU A 41 1.96 -1.95 -8.56
CA GLU A 41 1.84 -2.40 -9.95
C GLU A 41 0.78 -1.62 -10.71
N SER A 42 -0.40 -1.43 -10.11
CA SER A 42 -1.53 -0.77 -10.78
C SER A 42 -2.53 -0.22 -9.75
N ILE A 43 -3.25 0.84 -10.14
CA ILE A 43 -4.25 1.50 -9.31
C ILE A 43 -5.55 1.62 -10.08
N TYR A 44 -6.64 1.32 -9.39
CA TYR A 44 -8.01 1.44 -9.84
C TYR A 44 -8.76 2.41 -8.91
N PRO A 45 -9.96 2.88 -9.26
CA PRO A 45 -10.67 3.91 -8.49
C PRO A 45 -10.79 3.63 -6.99
N ASN A 46 -10.97 2.36 -6.59
CA ASN A 46 -11.18 1.97 -5.19
C ASN A 46 -10.22 0.85 -4.70
N ILE A 47 -9.29 0.40 -5.52
CA ILE A 47 -8.40 -0.75 -5.23
C ILE A 47 -7.04 -0.48 -5.88
N PHE A 48 -5.95 -0.93 -5.25
CA PHE A 48 -4.62 -0.93 -5.85
C PHE A 48 -3.97 -2.31 -5.69
N VAL A 49 -3.06 -2.63 -6.60
CA VAL A 49 -2.37 -3.92 -6.69
C VAL A 49 -0.89 -3.70 -6.38
N VAL A 50 -0.37 -4.51 -5.46
CA VAL A 50 1.04 -4.48 -5.06
C VAL A 50 1.65 -5.84 -5.28
N LYS A 51 2.79 -5.87 -5.98
CA LYS A 51 3.59 -7.06 -6.15
C LYS A 51 4.60 -7.16 -5.01
N LEU A 52 4.38 -8.09 -4.09
CA LEU A 52 5.26 -8.30 -2.92
C LEU A 52 6.54 -9.03 -3.33
N ASP A 53 7.68 -8.63 -2.75
CA ASP A 53 8.99 -9.24 -3.01
C ASP A 53 9.28 -10.45 -2.08
N GLU A 54 8.25 -11.01 -1.43
CA GLU A 54 8.44 -12.14 -0.54
C GLU A 54 8.85 -13.40 -1.31
N ARG A 55 10.06 -13.88 -1.02
CA ARG A 55 10.37 -15.31 -1.14
C ARG A 55 9.48 -16.02 -0.15
N LYS A 56 8.51 -16.82 -0.63
CA LYS A 56 7.87 -17.85 0.20
C LYS A 56 8.99 -18.74 0.74
N VAL A 57 9.36 -18.52 2.00
CA VAL A 57 9.98 -19.57 2.81
C VAL A 57 8.77 -20.26 3.44
N GLU A 58 8.40 -21.41 2.88
CA GLU A 58 7.50 -22.36 3.53
C GLU A 58 8.08 -22.85 4.85
#